data_AF-M2RJL7-F1
#
_entry.id   AF-M2RJL7-F1
#
_cell.length_a   1.000
_cell.length_b   1.000
_cell.length_c   1.000
_cell.angle_alpha   90.00
_cell.angle_beta   90.00
_cell.angle_gamma   90.00
#
_symmetry.space_group_name_H-M   'P 1'
#
loop_
_entity.id
_entity.type
_entity.pdbx_description
1 polymer ?
#
loop_
_entity_poly.entity_id
_entity_poly.type
_entity_poly.pdbx_seq_one_letter_code
_entity_poly.pdbx_strand_id
1 'polypeptide(L)'
;AFYNLYLHPLRAFPGPWSTRAGVLWHSCHSLRGDPQYALHQMHLKYGPTIRIAPDKLIFVDAKALKDIYGHRNGTPEYIKDPSLTFIADAGPSLFSVPKDDHSKLRRLLSHRFSDRALREQESVISGYANLLARSATIQPGNLS
;
A
#
# COMPACT_ATOMS: atom_id res chain seq x y z
N ALA A 1 24.85 -7.19 9.98
CA ALA A 1 24.05 -6.79 11.18
C ALA A 1 24.69 -5.65 11.97
N PHE A 2 25.98 -5.74 12.37
CA PHE A 2 26.64 -4.72 13.19
C PHE A 2 26.57 -3.30 12.59
N TYR A 3 26.91 -3.14 11.31
CA TYR A 3 26.80 -1.86 10.60
C TYR A 3 25.37 -1.27 10.67
N ASN A 4 24.34 -2.09 10.40
CA ASN A 4 22.94 -1.67 10.36
C ASN A 4 22.41 -1.16 11.71
N LEU A 5 22.97 -1.69 12.80
CA LEU A 5 22.61 -1.34 14.17
C LEU A 5 23.32 -0.07 14.64
N TYR A 6 24.63 0.05 14.39
CA TYR A 6 25.44 1.09 15.03
C TYR A 6 25.87 2.22 14.10
N LEU A 7 26.12 1.95 12.83
CA LEU A 7 26.70 2.91 11.89
C LEU A 7 25.71 3.40 10.82
N HIS A 8 24.53 2.78 10.74
CA HIS A 8 23.54 3.14 9.75
C HIS A 8 22.92 4.53 10.01
N PRO A 9 22.72 5.37 8.98
CA PRO A 9 22.13 6.71 9.14
C PRO A 9 20.73 6.66 9.79
N LEU A 10 19.94 5.62 9.49
CA LEU A 10 18.61 5.41 10.07
C LEU A 10 18.63 4.78 11.49
N ARG A 11 19.76 4.78 12.20
CA ARG A 11 19.87 4.23 13.57
C ARG A 11 19.05 4.99 14.61
N ALA A 12 18.77 6.26 14.35
CA ALA A 12 18.00 7.13 15.25
C ALA A 12 16.53 6.73 15.36
N PHE A 13 16.00 5.99 14.38
CA PHE A 13 14.60 5.59 14.35
C PHE A 13 14.35 4.34 15.19
N PRO A 14 13.28 4.33 16.00
CA PRO A 14 12.99 3.24 16.93
C PRO A 14 12.46 2.00 16.20
N GLY A 15 12.68 0.83 16.81
CA GLY A 15 12.18 -0.47 16.32
C GLY A 15 12.87 -1.64 17.05
N PRO A 16 12.34 -2.87 16.97
CA PRO A 16 13.01 -4.06 17.47
C PRO A 16 14.42 -4.24 16.89
N TRP A 17 15.32 -4.91 17.60
CA TRP A 17 16.66 -5.20 17.07
C TRP A 17 16.59 -6.05 15.78
N SER A 18 15.59 -6.92 15.67
CA SER A 18 15.36 -7.79 14.52
C SER A 18 15.01 -7.01 13.26
N THR A 19 14.26 -5.90 13.37
CA THR A 19 13.94 -5.00 12.24
C THR A 19 15.12 -4.09 11.88
N ARG A 20 15.94 -3.71 12.87
CA ARG A 20 17.15 -2.89 12.62
C ARG A 20 18.27 -3.71 12.00
N ALA A 21 18.41 -4.99 12.36
CA ALA A 21 19.46 -5.86 11.86
C ALA A 21 19.16 -6.41 10.46
N GLY A 22 17.88 -6.69 10.15
CA GLY A 22 17.45 -7.29 8.89
C GLY A 22 15.93 -7.28 8.69
N VAL A 23 15.45 -8.09 7.75
CA VAL A 23 14.03 -8.17 7.35
C VAL A 23 13.25 -9.30 8.03
N LEU A 24 13.89 -10.06 8.92
CA LEU A 24 13.32 -11.29 9.51
C LEU A 24 11.97 -11.06 10.18
N TRP A 25 11.84 -9.96 10.92
CA TRP A 25 10.59 -9.61 11.58
C TRP A 25 9.46 -9.39 10.57
N HIS A 26 9.74 -8.62 9.51
CA HIS A 26 8.77 -8.36 8.44
C HIS A 26 8.39 -9.66 7.73
N SER A 27 9.37 -10.47 7.32
CA SER A 27 9.13 -11.76 6.67
C SER A 27 8.28 -12.70 7.54
N CYS A 28 8.54 -12.75 8.84
CA CYS A 28 7.78 -13.60 9.76
C CYS A 28 6.31 -13.18 9.84
N HIS A 29 6.03 -11.89 10.01
CA HIS A 29 4.66 -11.37 10.07
C HIS A 29 3.95 -11.41 8.70
N SER A 30 4.68 -11.22 7.60
CA SER A 30 4.14 -11.44 6.25
C SER A 30 3.70 -12.89 6.06
N LEU A 31 4.50 -13.87 6.50
CA LEU A 31 4.16 -15.28 6.40
C LEU A 31 3.02 -15.70 7.34
N ARG A 32 2.88 -15.03 8.48
CA ARG A 32 1.76 -15.23 9.41
C ARG A 32 0.46 -14.58 8.95
N GLY A 33 0.52 -13.68 7.97
CA GLY A 33 -0.63 -12.94 7.46
C GLY A 33 -1.13 -11.84 8.41
N ASP A 34 -0.32 -11.41 9.39
CA ASP A 34 -0.67 -10.36 10.36
C ASP A 34 0.19 -9.07 10.29
N PRO A 35 0.77 -8.67 9.14
CA PRO A 35 1.72 -7.56 9.12
C PRO A 35 1.05 -6.23 9.53
N GLN A 36 -0.21 -5.98 9.15
CA GLN A 36 -0.87 -4.72 9.50
C GLN A 36 -1.06 -4.58 11.01
N TYR A 37 -1.48 -5.66 11.70
CA TYR A 37 -1.66 -5.67 13.15
C TYR A 37 -0.35 -5.49 13.88
N ALA A 38 0.70 -6.20 13.43
CA ALA A 38 2.03 -6.11 14.03
C ALA A 38 2.62 -4.70 13.89
N LEU A 39 2.44 -4.07 12.73
CA LEU A 39 2.85 -2.67 12.49
C LEU A 39 2.08 -1.69 13.36
N HIS A 40 0.77 -1.89 13.52
CA HIS A 40 -0.04 -1.06 14.41
C HIS A 40 0.46 -1.14 15.85
N GLN A 41 0.72 -2.35 16.36
CA GLN A 41 1.30 -2.54 17.69
C GLN A 41 2.67 -1.87 17.84
N MET A 42 3.51 -1.92 16.79
CA MET A 42 4.78 -1.22 16.78
C MET A 42 4.60 0.29 16.87
N HIS A 43 3.65 0.87 16.14
CA HIS A 43 3.37 2.30 16.22
C HIS A 43 2.85 2.73 17.59
N LEU A 44 2.02 1.90 18.24
CA LEU A 44 1.58 2.15 19.62
C LEU A 44 2.75 2.13 20.61
N LYS A 45 3.76 1.29 20.38
CA LYS A 45 4.90 1.11 21.29
C LYS A 45 6.04 2.11 21.08
N TYR A 46 6.37 2.40 19.82
CA TYR A 46 7.56 3.16 19.43
C TYR A 46 7.24 4.55 18.88
N GLY A 47 5.97 4.84 18.61
CA GLY A 47 5.50 6.13 18.14
C GLY A 47 5.24 6.20 16.63
N PRO A 48 5.11 7.43 16.08
CA PRO A 48 4.57 7.65 14.74
C PRO A 48 5.49 7.21 13.60
N THR A 49 6.80 7.03 13.88
CA THR A 49 7.79 6.60 12.90
C THR A 49 8.55 5.41 13.42
N ILE A 50 8.50 4.30 12.70
CA ILE A 50 9.16 3.05 13.10
C ILE A 50 10.04 2.51 11.98
N ARG A 51 11.11 1.82 12.37
CA ARG A 51 12.01 1.13 11.44
C ARG A 51 11.65 -0.35 11.34
N ILE A 52 11.26 -0.78 10.14
CA ILE A 52 10.77 -2.15 9.86
C ILE A 52 11.82 -3.02 9.15
N ALA A 53 12.80 -2.39 8.49
CA ALA A 53 13.96 -3.03 7.90
C ALA A 53 15.17 -2.08 8.01
N PRO A 54 16.40 -2.53 7.72
CA PRO A 54 17.56 -1.66 7.76
C PRO A 54 17.41 -0.38 6.93
N ASP A 55 16.74 -0.48 5.79
CA ASP A 55 16.54 0.53 4.76
C ASP A 55 15.09 1.04 4.65
N LYS A 56 14.17 0.58 5.53
CA LYS A 56 12.72 0.89 5.41
C LYS A 56 12.14 1.45 6.70
N LEU A 57 11.42 2.56 6.55
CA LEU A 57 10.68 3.24 7.61
C LEU A 57 9.19 3.25 7.27
N ILE A 58 8.35 3.19 8.31
CA ILE A 58 6.92 3.42 8.20
C ILE A 58 6.56 4.65 9.03
N PHE A 59 5.71 5.49 8.43
CA PHE A 59 5.24 6.74 8.99
C PHE A 59 3.71 6.70 9.12
N VAL A 60 3.20 7.21 10.25
CA VAL A 60 1.76 7.40 10.49
C VAL A 60 1.44 8.89 10.73
N ASP A 61 2.42 9.76 10.58
CA ASP A 61 2.27 11.20 10.78
C ASP A 61 1.71 11.93 9.54
N ALA A 62 0.80 12.88 9.76
CA ALA A 62 0.17 13.66 8.69
C ALA A 62 1.18 14.57 7.97
N LYS A 63 2.21 15.06 8.69
CA LYS A 63 3.29 15.83 8.06
C LYS A 63 4.08 14.96 7.09
N ALA A 64 4.43 13.73 7.48
CA ALA A 64 5.12 12.79 6.61
C ALA A 64 4.29 12.48 5.35
N LEU A 65 2.97 12.36 5.47
CA LEU A 65 2.09 12.18 4.31
C LEU A 65 2.23 13.33 3.31
N LYS A 66 2.22 14.59 3.79
CA LYS A 66 2.42 15.77 2.95
C LYS A 66 3.83 15.85 2.37
N ASP A 67 4.85 15.50 3.14
CA ASP A 67 6.25 15.55 2.68
C ASP A 67 6.53 14.45 1.63
N ILE A 68 5.85 13.31 1.71
CA ILE A 68 6.03 12.17 0.78
C ILE A 68 5.17 12.33 -0.47
N TYR A 69 3.88 12.64 -0.31
CA TYR A 69 2.89 12.65 -1.40
C TYR A 69 2.40 14.04 -1.80
N GLY A 70 2.80 15.09 -1.08
CA GLY A 70 2.41 16.46 -1.40
C GLY A 70 3.07 16.98 -2.68
N HIS A 71 2.61 18.15 -3.12
CA HIS A 71 3.14 18.77 -4.33
C HIS A 71 4.60 19.19 -4.11
N ARG A 72 5.49 18.73 -4.99
CA ARG A 72 6.93 18.95 -4.89
C ARG A 72 7.36 19.99 -5.92
N ASN A 73 7.76 21.16 -5.45
CA ASN A 73 8.32 22.20 -6.31
C ASN A 73 9.82 21.92 -6.51
N GLY A 74 10.20 21.49 -7.71
CA GLY A 74 11.61 21.36 -8.12
C GLY A 74 12.38 20.13 -7.59
N THR A 75 11.74 19.21 -6.86
CA THR A 75 12.35 17.92 -6.49
C THR A 75 11.76 16.77 -7.29
N PRO A 76 12.59 15.80 -7.73
CA PRO A 76 12.09 14.64 -8.45
C PRO A 76 11.15 13.80 -7.56
N GLU A 77 10.18 13.15 -8.20
CA GLU A 77 9.26 12.22 -7.55
C GLU A 77 10.02 10.97 -7.07
N TYR A 78 9.53 10.34 -6.00
CA TYR A 78 10.10 9.07 -5.54
C TYR A 78 9.86 7.98 -6.59
N ILE A 79 10.91 7.21 -6.89
CA ILE A 79 10.82 6.06 -7.78
C ILE A 79 10.05 4.96 -7.03
N LYS A 80 9.13 4.28 -7.73
CA LYS A 80 8.42 3.12 -7.19
C LYS A 80 9.43 2.01 -6.89
N ASP A 81 9.32 1.39 -5.72
CA ASP A 81 10.19 0.27 -5.34
C ASP A 81 9.99 -0.89 -6.35
N PRO A 82 11.04 -1.31 -7.10
CA PRO A 82 10.93 -2.41 -8.06
C PRO A 82 10.42 -3.71 -7.45
N SER A 83 10.67 -3.94 -6.15
CA SER A 83 10.18 -5.13 -5.44
C SER A 83 8.66 -5.14 -5.24
N LEU A 84 8.00 -3.97 -5.35
CA LEU A 84 6.53 -3.84 -5.26
C LEU A 84 5.86 -3.88 -6.65
N THR A 85 6.64 -3.95 -7.72
CA THR A 85 6.16 -3.96 -9.11
C THR A 85 5.81 -5.37 -9.60
N PHE A 86 5.64 -6.34 -8.68
CA PHE A 86 5.46 -7.78 -8.96
C PHE A 86 4.19 -8.16 -9.74
N ILE A 87 3.35 -7.20 -10.14
CA ILE A 87 2.22 -7.41 -11.06
C ILE A 87 2.76 -7.39 -12.50
N ALA A 88 3.65 -8.33 -12.82
CA ALA A 88 4.34 -8.35 -14.12
C ALA A 88 3.62 -9.19 -15.18
N ASP A 89 2.69 -10.09 -14.79
CA ASP A 89 2.06 -11.02 -15.75
C ASP A 89 0.89 -10.42 -16.55
N ALA A 90 0.42 -9.22 -16.21
CA ALA A 90 -0.74 -8.58 -16.86
C ALA A 90 -0.37 -7.45 -17.83
N GLY A 91 0.92 -7.26 -18.14
CA GLY A 91 1.41 -6.16 -18.98
C GLY A 91 1.56 -4.82 -18.23
N PRO A 92 1.85 -3.71 -18.96
CA PRO A 92 2.08 -2.41 -18.35
C PRO A 92 0.82 -1.89 -17.66
N SER A 93 0.86 -1.79 -16.33
CA SER A 93 -0.23 -1.28 -15.51
C SER A 93 0.10 0.12 -14.98
N LEU A 94 -0.93 0.90 -14.63
CA LEU A 94 -0.73 2.19 -13.95
C LEU A 94 0.16 2.05 -12.70
N PHE A 95 0.10 0.91 -12.04
CA PHE A 95 0.87 0.65 -10.83
C PHE A 95 2.33 0.27 -11.12
N SER A 96 2.63 -0.31 -12.27
CA SER A 96 3.97 -0.81 -12.62
C SER A 96 4.78 0.11 -13.53
N VAL A 97 4.15 0.96 -14.35
CA VAL A 97 4.90 1.76 -15.34
C VAL A 97 5.73 2.89 -14.73
N PRO A 98 6.87 3.26 -15.36
CA PRO A 98 7.64 4.47 -15.07
C PRO A 98 6.83 5.75 -15.25
N LYS A 99 7.34 6.85 -14.71
CA LYS A 99 6.65 8.16 -14.66
C LYS A 99 6.18 8.67 -16.03
N ASP A 100 7.01 8.57 -17.05
CA ASP A 100 6.73 9.15 -18.37
C ASP A 100 5.48 8.51 -19.00
N ASP A 101 5.35 7.19 -18.85
CA ASP A 101 4.19 6.44 -19.33
C ASP A 101 3.01 6.45 -18.35
N HIS A 102 3.27 6.65 -17.06
CA HIS A 102 2.25 6.81 -16.04
C HIS A 102 1.29 7.96 -16.37
N SER A 103 1.83 9.10 -16.85
CA SER A 103 1.01 10.27 -17.23
C SER A 103 0.03 9.95 -18.36
N LYS A 104 0.48 9.20 -19.37
CA LYS A 104 -0.30 8.78 -20.53
C LYS A 104 -1.40 7.80 -20.13
N LEU A 105 -1.04 6.75 -19.39
CA LEU A 105 -1.99 5.74 -18.90
C LEU A 105 -3.03 6.36 -17.95
N ARG A 106 -2.59 7.23 -17.04
CA ARG A 106 -3.50 7.97 -16.15
C ARG A 106 -4.50 8.78 -16.96
N ARG A 107 -4.05 9.54 -17.97
CA ARG A 107 -4.93 10.35 -18.82
C ARG A 107 -5.99 9.50 -19.54
N LEU A 108 -5.61 8.36 -20.08
CA LEU A 108 -6.54 7.43 -20.75
C LEU A 108 -7.57 6.86 -19.77
N LEU A 109 -7.14 6.51 -18.55
CA LEU A 109 -8.02 5.95 -17.53
C LEU A 109 -8.95 7.00 -16.88
N SER A 110 -8.49 8.24 -16.71
CA SER A 110 -9.23 9.30 -16.01
C SER A 110 -10.64 9.54 -16.56
N HIS A 111 -10.86 9.38 -17.87
CA HIS A 111 -12.19 9.59 -18.47
C HIS A 111 -13.24 8.61 -17.89
N ARG A 112 -12.84 7.36 -17.61
CA ARG A 112 -13.72 6.33 -17.04
C ARG A 112 -14.09 6.57 -15.58
N PHE A 113 -13.35 7.45 -14.89
CA PHE A 113 -13.59 7.86 -13.51
C PHE A 113 -14.15 9.29 -13.41
N SER A 114 -14.68 9.83 -14.51
CA SER A 114 -15.41 11.10 -14.49
C SER A 114 -16.80 10.93 -13.84
N ASP A 115 -17.35 11.99 -13.26
CA ASP A 115 -18.69 11.97 -12.62
C ASP A 115 -19.77 11.42 -13.57
N ARG A 116 -19.72 11.85 -14.84
CA ARG A 116 -20.61 11.35 -15.89
C ARG A 116 -20.45 9.84 -16.11
N ALA A 117 -19.22 9.36 -16.30
CA ALA A 117 -18.97 7.94 -16.53
C ALA A 117 -19.37 7.07 -15.32
N LEU A 118 -19.21 7.59 -14.10
CA LEU A 118 -19.64 6.90 -12.88
C LEU A 118 -21.17 6.79 -12.80
N ARG A 119 -21.91 7.84 -13.14
CA ARG A 119 -23.38 7.80 -13.24
C ARG A 119 -23.87 6.84 -14.32
N GLU A 120 -23.19 6.80 -15.47
CA GLU A 120 -23.50 5.85 -16.53
C GLU A 120 -23.29 4.38 -16.07
N GLN A 121 -22.32 4.14 -15.19
CA GLN A 121 -22.05 2.81 -14.61
C GLN A 121 -22.94 2.42 -13.42
N GLU A 122 -23.64 3.38 -12.81
CA GLU A 122 -24.45 3.18 -11.61
C GLU A 122 -25.49 2.06 -11.77
N SER A 123 -26.19 2.05 -12.91
CA SER A 123 -27.23 1.05 -13.21
C SER A 123 -26.69 -0.38 -13.25
N VAL A 124 -25.50 -0.57 -13.84
CA VAL A 124 -24.85 -1.87 -13.95
C VAL A 124 -24.42 -2.36 -12.56
N ILE A 125 -23.75 -1.51 -11.78
CA ILE A 125 -23.28 -1.85 -10.43
C ILE A 125 -24.48 -2.17 -9.52
N SER A 126 -25.52 -1.35 -9.57
CA SER A 126 -26.76 -1.54 -8.81
C SER A 126 -27.47 -2.85 -9.20
N GLY A 127 -27.44 -3.21 -10.48
CA GLY A 127 -27.95 -4.50 -10.95
C GLY A 127 -27.26 -5.69 -10.27
N TYR A 128 -25.93 -5.70 -10.26
CA TYR A 128 -25.15 -6.75 -9.59
C TYR A 128 -25.30 -6.74 -8.07
N ALA A 129 -25.35 -5.56 -7.44
CA ALA A 129 -25.60 -5.43 -6.01
C ALA A 129 -26.96 -6.03 -5.61
N ASN A 130 -28.01 -5.72 -6.38
CA ASN A 130 -29.34 -6.29 -6.16
C ASN A 130 -29.39 -7.80 -6.39
N LEU A 131 -28.68 -8.31 -7.41
CA LEU A 131 -28.58 -9.75 -7.66
C LEU A 131 -27.92 -10.47 -6.48
N LEU A 132 -26.82 -9.91 -5.96
CA LEU A 132 -26.11 -10.45 -4.80
C LEU A 132 -26.97 -10.40 -3.53
N ALA A 133 -27.70 -9.31 -3.31
CA ALA A 133 -28.62 -9.20 -2.17
C ALA A 133 -29.74 -10.25 -2.25
N ARG A 134 -30.31 -10.49 -3.44
CA ARG A 134 -31.33 -11.51 -3.65
C ARG A 134 -30.80 -12.91 -3.43
N SER A 135 -29.63 -13.26 -3.97
CA SER A 135 -29.05 -14.59 -3.80
C SER A 135 -28.67 -14.88 -2.34
N ALA A 136 -28.22 -13.88 -1.60
CA ALA A 136 -27.95 -13.99 -0.17
C ALA A 136 -29.24 -14.19 0.66
N THR A 137 -30.36 -13.59 0.25
CA THR A 137 -31.65 -13.72 0.94
C THR A 137 -32.36 -15.05 0.66
N ILE A 138 -32.01 -15.75 -0.43
CA ILE A 138 -32.64 -17.02 -0.86
C ILE A 138 -32.04 -18.25 -0.11
N GLN A 139 -31.03 -18.09 0.75
CA GLN A 139 -30.41 -19.21 1.49
C GLN A 139 -30.78 -19.40 3.00
N PRO A 140 -32.04 -19.25 3.48
CA PRO A 140 -32.44 -19.76 4.79
C PRO A 140 -33.18 -21.10 4.67
N GLY A 141 -32.62 -22.13 4.03
CA GLY A 141 -33.38 -23.38 3.88
C GLY A 141 -32.77 -24.64 3.25
N ASN A 142 -31.49 -24.67 2.84
CA ASN A 142 -30.88 -25.90 2.31
C ASN A 142 -29.67 -26.35 3.14
N LEU A 143 -29.94 -26.65 4.42
CA LEU A 143 -29.11 -27.52 5.25
C LEU A 143 -30.04 -28.52 5.93
N SER A 144 -30.37 -29.58 5.21
CA SER A 144 -30.93 -30.85 5.72
C SER A 144 -30.04 -31.98 5.22
#